data_AF-A0A1H7RRE8-F1
#
_entry.id   AF-A0A1H7RRE8-F1
#
_cell.length_a   1.000
_cell.length_b   1.000
_cell.length_c   1.000
_cell.angle_alpha   90.00
_cell.angle_beta   90.00
_cell.angle_gamma   90.00
#
_symmetry.space_group_name_H-M   'P 1'
#
loop_
_entity.id
_entity.type
_entity.pdbx_description
1 polymer ?
#
loop_
_entity_poly.entity_id
_entity_poly.type
_entity_poly.pdbx_seq_one_letter_code
_entity_poly.pdbx_strand_id
1 'polypeptide(L)'
;MNTPPSTPRKGLPRGVHVAAVLCLILSGLTGMFAAVEATNLTHLSDLREEAPPRMSALGDPAVIEKVVQAQISALEPMREPRSLILGALAVACAFTFVAAGRILRPAGLPLEGMRRLLGGAAIAAAVLRTIDGAQWMVVVKRVGIVMAEALGTMPEFQHPTTAEQVKSTVPVLMSAGTLAQTIFVAGAFVLIGQYFRSDRVRAAVTAQDGLRE
;
A
#
# COMPACT_ATOMS: atom_id res chain seq x y z
N MET A 1 51.57 -26.23 -9.07
CA MET A 1 50.11 -26.31 -8.83
C MET A 1 49.61 -24.87 -8.79
N ASN A 2 49.16 -24.35 -9.93
CA ASN A 2 48.77 -22.94 -10.05
C ASN A 2 47.29 -22.82 -9.66
N THR A 3 47.02 -22.31 -8.47
CA THR A 3 45.68 -21.86 -8.09
C THR A 3 45.33 -20.64 -8.96
N PRO A 4 44.24 -20.66 -9.74
CA PRO A 4 43.82 -19.48 -10.47
C PRO A 4 43.44 -18.38 -9.46
N PRO A 5 43.73 -17.10 -9.77
CA PRO A 5 43.38 -15.99 -8.88
C PRO A 5 41.86 -15.96 -8.70
N SER A 6 41.42 -16.01 -7.45
CA SER A 6 40.01 -15.81 -7.07
C SER A 6 39.60 -14.41 -7.49
N THR A 7 38.96 -14.28 -8.65
CA THR A 7 38.34 -13.02 -9.07
C THR A 7 37.32 -12.64 -8.00
N PRO A 8 37.41 -11.44 -7.40
CA PRO A 8 36.45 -11.03 -6.40
C PRO A 8 35.07 -11.01 -7.05
N ARG A 9 34.15 -11.83 -6.53
CA ARG A 9 32.73 -11.81 -6.95
C ARG A 9 32.22 -10.37 -6.83
N LYS A 10 32.13 -9.67 -7.95
CA LYS A 10 31.59 -8.31 -7.98
C LYS A 10 30.12 -8.42 -7.56
N GLY A 11 29.82 -7.99 -6.34
CA GLY A 11 28.46 -7.92 -5.80
C GLY A 11 27.55 -7.03 -6.67
N LEU A 12 26.23 -7.10 -6.42
CA LEU A 12 25.28 -6.29 -7.19
C LEU A 12 25.63 -4.81 -7.02
N PRO A 13 25.41 -3.97 -8.05
CA PRO A 13 25.61 -2.54 -7.89
C PRO A 13 24.80 -2.02 -6.70
N ARG A 14 25.38 -1.11 -5.90
CA ARG A 14 24.73 -0.54 -4.71
C ARG A 14 23.30 -0.04 -4.98
N GLY A 15 23.06 0.58 -6.14
CA GLY A 15 21.73 1.05 -6.54
C GLY A 15 20.69 -0.08 -6.66
N VAL A 16 21.06 -1.22 -7.23
CA VAL A 16 20.17 -2.39 -7.35
C VAL A 16 19.87 -2.97 -5.96
N HIS A 17 20.89 -3.02 -5.10
CA HIS A 17 20.72 -3.51 -3.73
C HIS A 17 19.78 -2.60 -2.91
N VAL A 18 20.00 -1.28 -2.94
CA VAL A 18 19.12 -0.31 -2.25
C VAL A 18 17.70 -0.37 -2.79
N ALA A 19 17.53 -0.40 -4.11
CA ALA A 19 16.20 -0.50 -4.72
C ALA A 19 15.49 -1.80 -4.33
N ALA A 20 16.20 -2.92 -4.24
CA ALA A 20 15.63 -4.19 -3.79
C ALA A 20 15.24 -4.15 -2.30
N VAL A 21 16.02 -3.52 -1.43
CA VAL A 21 15.65 -3.33 -0.01
C VAL A 21 14.41 -2.45 0.13
N LEU A 22 14.35 -1.32 -0.57
CA LEU A 22 13.18 -0.43 -0.57
C LEU A 22 11.94 -1.15 -1.08
N CYS A 23 12.10 -1.92 -2.16
CA CYS A 23 11.04 -2.76 -2.72
C CYS A 23 10.51 -3.76 -1.70
N LEU A 24 11.41 -4.45 -0.99
CA LEU A 24 11.07 -5.44 0.03
C LEU A 24 10.28 -4.83 1.20
N ILE A 25 10.70 -3.65 1.69
CA ILE A 25 10.00 -2.94 2.77
C ILE A 25 8.62 -2.48 2.28
N LEU A 26 8.57 -1.81 1.13
CA LEU A 26 7.33 -1.25 0.57
C LEU A 26 6.29 -2.35 0.29
N SER A 27 6.71 -3.46 -0.33
CA SER A 27 5.83 -4.58 -0.62
C SER A 27 5.43 -5.34 0.64
N GLY A 28 6.31 -5.47 1.63
CA GLY A 28 5.98 -6.09 2.91
C GLY A 28 4.88 -5.33 3.65
N LEU A 29 5.05 -4.01 3.82
CA LEU A 29 4.07 -3.18 4.52
C LEU A 29 2.75 -3.07 3.74
N THR A 30 2.81 -2.76 2.43
CA THR A 30 1.61 -2.62 1.61
C THR A 30 0.83 -3.93 1.51
N GLY A 31 1.54 -5.05 1.31
CA GLY A 31 0.92 -6.37 1.22
C GLY A 31 0.28 -6.81 2.53
N MET A 32 0.93 -6.56 3.67
CA MET A 32 0.37 -6.85 4.99
C MET A 32 -0.90 -6.05 5.25
N PHE A 33 -0.89 -4.73 5.01
CA PHE A 33 -2.09 -3.91 5.19
C PHE A 33 -3.23 -4.33 4.26
N ALA A 34 -2.93 -4.64 3.00
CA ALA A 34 -3.93 -5.12 2.06
C ALA A 34 -4.54 -6.46 2.49
N ALA A 35 -3.73 -7.38 3.00
CA ALA A 35 -4.22 -8.67 3.50
C ALA A 35 -5.11 -8.50 4.74
N VAL A 36 -4.67 -7.70 5.72
CA VAL A 36 -5.44 -7.40 6.94
C VAL A 36 -6.78 -6.76 6.57
N GLU A 37 -6.77 -5.78 5.68
CA GLU A 37 -8.00 -5.10 5.28
C GLU A 37 -8.93 -6.01 4.47
N ALA A 38 -8.39 -6.87 3.60
CA ALA A 38 -9.19 -7.88 2.90
C ALA A 38 -9.88 -8.84 3.90
N THR A 39 -9.17 -9.30 4.93
CA THR A 39 -9.73 -10.13 6.01
C THR A 39 -10.79 -9.37 6.83
N ASN A 40 -10.55 -8.10 7.16
CA ASN A 40 -11.53 -7.28 7.85
C ASN A 40 -12.81 -7.10 7.03
N LEU A 41 -12.69 -6.96 5.71
CA LEU A 41 -13.85 -6.90 4.82
C LEU A 41 -14.59 -8.25 4.75
N THR A 42 -13.90 -9.39 4.82
CA THR A 42 -14.60 -10.69 4.91
C THR A 42 -15.35 -10.86 6.23
N HIS A 43 -14.94 -10.17 7.30
CA HIS A 43 -15.59 -10.17 8.61
C HIS A 43 -16.37 -8.88 8.92
N LEU A 44 -16.77 -8.12 7.89
CA LEU A 44 -17.46 -6.85 8.07
C LEU A 44 -18.80 -6.99 8.84
N SER A 45 -19.48 -8.14 8.70
CA SER A 45 -20.68 -8.47 9.47
C SER A 45 -20.40 -8.56 10.96
N ASP A 46 -19.25 -9.12 11.33
CA ASP A 46 -18.87 -9.39 12.70
C ASP A 46 -18.46 -8.07 13.38
N LEU A 47 -17.78 -7.19 12.63
CA LEU A 47 -17.45 -5.81 13.05
C LEU A 47 -18.68 -4.91 13.25
N ARG A 48 -19.84 -5.28 12.70
CA ARG A 48 -21.11 -4.58 12.95
C ARG A 48 -21.73 -5.01 14.27
N GLU A 49 -21.54 -6.27 14.66
CA GLU A 49 -22.09 -6.87 15.89
C GLU A 49 -21.21 -6.60 17.10
N GLU A 50 -19.90 -6.52 16.91
CA GLU A 50 -18.95 -6.03 17.90
C GLU A 50 -19.07 -4.51 18.02
N ALA A 51 -19.79 -4.04 19.04
CA ALA A 51 -19.93 -2.63 19.40
C ALA A 51 -18.60 -1.86 19.24
N PRO A 52 -18.62 -0.58 18.80
CA PRO A 52 -17.42 0.12 18.36
C PRO A 52 -16.31 0.01 19.42
N PRO A 53 -15.07 -0.35 19.02
CA PRO A 53 -13.97 -0.47 19.95
C PRO A 53 -13.88 0.83 20.74
N ARG A 54 -13.62 0.71 22.05
CA ARG A 54 -13.41 1.82 22.98
C ARG A 54 -12.23 2.69 22.54
N MET A 55 -12.39 3.45 21.46
CA MET A 55 -11.55 4.59 21.10
C MET A 55 -11.97 5.79 21.97
N SER A 56 -12.12 5.55 23.27
CA SER A 56 -12.49 6.53 24.29
C SER A 56 -11.39 7.56 24.58
N ALA A 57 -10.27 7.51 23.82
CA ALA A 57 -9.13 8.38 24.04
C ALA A 57 -9.09 9.63 23.14
N LEU A 58 -9.97 9.73 22.13
CA LEU A 58 -9.83 10.75 21.06
C LEU A 58 -11.09 11.55 20.70
N GLY A 59 -12.26 11.28 21.29
CA GLY A 59 -13.47 12.07 21.02
C GLY A 59 -14.74 11.56 21.70
N ASP A 60 -15.84 12.30 21.49
CA ASP A 60 -17.18 11.93 21.93
C ASP A 60 -17.58 10.55 21.37
N PRO A 61 -17.90 9.55 22.23
CA PRO A 61 -18.30 8.22 21.81
C PRO A 61 -19.44 8.21 20.78
N ALA A 62 -20.39 9.16 20.87
CA ALA A 62 -21.51 9.25 19.93
C ALA A 62 -21.08 9.68 18.52
N VAL A 63 -20.00 10.47 18.43
CA VAL A 63 -19.43 10.89 17.14
C VAL A 63 -18.64 9.74 16.52
N ILE A 64 -17.87 9.01 17.33
CA ILE A 64 -17.12 7.84 16.88
C ILE A 64 -18.07 6.77 16.33
N GLU A 65 -19.17 6.48 17.02
CA GLU A 65 -20.17 5.52 16.56
C GLU A 65 -20.77 5.91 15.21
N LYS A 66 -21.16 7.18 15.03
CA LYS A 66 -21.69 7.67 13.74
C LYS A 66 -20.69 7.54 12.60
N VAL A 67 -19.42 7.83 12.87
CA VAL A 67 -18.32 7.71 11.89
C VAL A 67 -18.07 6.25 11.50
N VAL A 68 -18.05 5.35 12.48
CA VAL A 68 -17.88 3.91 12.26
C VAL A 68 -19.04 3.36 11.44
N GLN A 69 -20.29 3.70 11.80
CA GLN A 69 -21.47 3.30 11.03
C GLN A 69 -21.42 3.83 9.59
N ALA A 70 -21.05 5.10 9.40
CA ALA A 70 -20.89 5.68 8.07
C ALA A 70 -19.83 4.95 7.24
N GLN A 71 -18.73 4.53 7.87
CA GLN A 71 -17.68 3.75 7.23
C GLN A 71 -18.20 2.36 6.82
N ILE A 72 -18.90 1.65 7.71
CA ILE A 72 -19.48 0.33 7.43
C ILE A 72 -20.48 0.42 6.29
N SER A 73 -21.45 1.34 6.36
CA SER A 73 -22.46 1.53 5.31
C SER A 73 -21.86 1.98 3.96
N ALA A 74 -20.74 2.70 3.99
CA ALA A 74 -20.03 3.06 2.77
C ALA A 74 -19.25 1.87 2.17
N LEU A 75 -18.72 0.97 3.00
CA LEU A 75 -17.98 -0.21 2.57
C LEU A 75 -18.86 -1.37 2.12
N GLU A 76 -20.05 -1.52 2.70
CA GLU A 76 -20.99 -2.60 2.41
C GLU A 76 -21.24 -2.84 0.90
N PRO A 77 -21.59 -1.83 0.07
CA PRO A 77 -21.82 -2.05 -1.36
C PRO A 77 -20.56 -2.41 -2.16
N MET A 78 -19.37 -2.20 -1.58
CA MET A 78 -18.09 -2.46 -2.25
C MET A 78 -17.25 -3.55 -1.56
N ARG A 79 -17.82 -4.26 -0.59
CA ARG A 79 -17.11 -5.25 0.23
C ARG A 79 -16.40 -6.31 -0.63
N GLU A 80 -17.16 -7.01 -1.47
CA GLU A 80 -16.64 -8.07 -2.34
C GLU A 80 -15.65 -7.55 -3.41
N PRO A 81 -15.97 -6.53 -4.22
CA PRO A 81 -15.03 -6.06 -5.24
C PRO A 81 -13.75 -5.48 -4.62
N ARG A 82 -13.84 -4.81 -3.46
CA ARG A 82 -12.66 -4.29 -2.76
C ARG A 82 -11.82 -5.39 -2.15
N SER A 83 -12.42 -6.41 -1.52
CA SER A 83 -11.68 -7.54 -0.94
C SER A 83 -10.90 -8.31 -2.01
N LEU A 84 -11.47 -8.47 -3.21
CA LEU A 84 -10.78 -9.07 -4.36
C LEU A 84 -9.57 -8.23 -4.81
N ILE A 85 -9.72 -6.91 -4.92
CA ILE A 85 -8.62 -6.00 -5.30
C ILE A 85 -7.51 -6.01 -4.25
N LEU A 86 -7.86 -5.95 -2.97
CA LEU A 86 -6.90 -6.01 -1.86
C LEU A 86 -6.19 -7.36 -1.79
N GLY A 87 -6.91 -8.47 -2.02
CA GLY A 87 -6.33 -9.80 -2.12
C GLY A 87 -5.34 -9.90 -3.28
N ALA A 88 -5.71 -9.41 -4.47
CA ALA A 88 -4.82 -9.36 -5.62
C ALA A 88 -3.60 -8.47 -5.35
N LEU A 89 -3.78 -7.34 -4.67
CA LEU A 89 -2.69 -6.44 -4.28
C LEU A 89 -1.72 -7.12 -3.32
N ALA A 90 -2.24 -7.86 -2.33
CA ALA A 90 -1.43 -8.64 -1.40
C ALA A 90 -0.60 -9.70 -2.13
N VAL A 91 -1.18 -10.40 -3.11
CA VAL A 91 -0.46 -11.38 -3.95
C VAL A 91 0.62 -10.70 -4.81
N ALA A 92 0.31 -9.57 -5.45
CA ALA A 92 1.30 -8.81 -6.23
C ALA A 92 2.46 -8.32 -5.34
N CYS A 93 2.15 -7.87 -4.12
CA CYS A 93 3.14 -7.49 -3.12
C CYS A 93 3.97 -8.69 -2.66
N ALA A 94 3.38 -9.88 -2.49
CA ALA A 94 4.11 -11.10 -2.14
C ALA A 94 5.12 -11.49 -3.23
N PHE A 95 4.72 -11.46 -4.51
CA PHE A 95 5.67 -11.71 -5.62
C PHE A 95 6.80 -10.68 -5.64
N THR A 96 6.46 -9.41 -5.44
CA THR A 96 7.44 -8.31 -5.36
C THR A 96 8.42 -8.53 -4.21
N PHE A 97 7.93 -8.90 -3.03
CA PHE A 97 8.71 -9.20 -1.83
C PHE A 97 9.67 -10.37 -2.05
N VAL A 98 9.15 -11.48 -2.57
CA VAL A 98 9.94 -12.69 -2.84
C VAL A 98 11.01 -12.40 -3.89
N ALA A 99 10.65 -11.75 -4.99
CA ALA A 99 11.61 -11.41 -6.05
C ALA A 99 12.71 -10.47 -5.54
N ALA A 100 12.36 -9.44 -4.76
CA ALA A 100 13.32 -8.54 -4.13
C ALA A 100 14.26 -9.28 -3.17
N GLY A 101 13.70 -10.14 -2.31
CA GLY A 101 14.48 -10.98 -1.39
C GLY A 101 15.44 -11.91 -2.12
N ARG A 102 15.02 -12.51 -3.23
CA ARG A 102 15.87 -13.39 -4.06
C ARG A 102 16.95 -12.63 -4.84
N ILE A 103 16.71 -11.38 -5.22
CA ILE A 103 17.77 -10.51 -5.78
C ILE A 103 18.84 -10.22 -4.72
N LEU A 104 18.44 -9.96 -3.47
CA LEU A 104 19.36 -9.71 -2.36
C LEU A 104 20.11 -10.97 -1.92
N ARG A 105 19.44 -12.12 -1.91
CA ARG A 105 19.98 -13.43 -1.53
C ARG A 105 19.66 -14.49 -2.59
N PRO A 106 20.44 -14.52 -3.68
CA PRO A 106 20.23 -15.46 -4.76
C PRO A 106 20.75 -16.85 -4.38
N ALA A 107 19.84 -17.71 -3.93
CA ALA A 107 20.14 -19.10 -3.59
C ALA A 107 20.17 -20.00 -4.85
N GLY A 108 21.03 -19.65 -5.82
CA GLY A 108 21.18 -20.40 -7.08
C GLY A 108 20.11 -20.14 -8.14
N LEU A 109 19.23 -19.15 -7.94
CA LEU A 109 18.23 -18.77 -8.94
C LEU A 109 18.78 -17.72 -9.91
N PRO A 110 18.36 -17.75 -11.20
CA PRO A 110 18.74 -16.74 -12.19
C PRO A 110 18.17 -15.38 -11.80
N LEU A 111 19.04 -14.39 -11.65
CA LEU A 111 18.66 -13.05 -11.22
C LEU A 111 17.82 -12.33 -12.28
N GLU A 112 18.05 -12.59 -13.57
CA GLU A 112 17.26 -11.99 -14.65
C GLU A 112 15.77 -12.37 -14.58
N GLY A 113 15.46 -13.62 -14.22
CA GLY A 113 14.08 -14.05 -13.99
C GLY A 113 13.43 -13.30 -12.83
N MET A 114 14.16 -13.17 -11.72
CA MET A 114 13.70 -12.43 -10.54
C MET A 114 13.53 -10.92 -10.84
N ARG A 115 14.43 -10.33 -11.63
CA ARG A 115 14.33 -8.93 -12.07
C ARG A 115 13.04 -8.68 -12.87
N ARG A 116 12.73 -9.55 -13.84
CA ARG A 116 11.52 -9.45 -14.66
C ARG A 116 10.25 -9.61 -13.81
N LEU A 117 10.24 -10.60 -12.92
CA LEU A 117 9.13 -10.82 -11.99
C LEU A 117 8.92 -9.61 -11.09
N LEU A 118 9.98 -9.07 -10.48
CA LEU A 118 9.91 -7.88 -9.63
C LEU A 118 9.36 -6.68 -10.41
N GLY A 119 9.91 -6.41 -11.60
CA GLY A 119 9.46 -5.31 -12.44
C GLY A 119 7.98 -5.42 -12.82
N GLY A 120 7.52 -6.61 -13.21
CA GLY A 120 6.11 -6.84 -13.54
C GLY A 120 5.18 -6.76 -12.34
N ALA A 121 5.53 -7.43 -11.23
CA ALA A 121 4.73 -7.46 -10.02
C ALA A 121 4.62 -6.07 -9.36
N ALA A 122 5.69 -5.26 -9.38
CA ALA A 122 5.65 -3.90 -8.88
C ALA A 122 4.69 -3.02 -9.70
N ILE A 123 4.68 -3.14 -11.03
CA ILE A 123 3.72 -2.42 -11.87
C ILE A 123 2.28 -2.89 -11.60
N ALA A 124 2.06 -4.19 -11.45
CA ALA A 124 0.75 -4.72 -11.08
C ALA A 124 0.28 -4.18 -9.70
N ALA A 125 1.17 -4.14 -8.71
CA ALA A 125 0.89 -3.57 -7.40
C ALA A 125 0.54 -2.07 -7.49
N ALA A 126 1.22 -1.30 -8.34
CA ALA A 126 0.89 0.10 -8.56
C ALA A 126 -0.52 0.30 -9.14
N VAL A 127 -0.88 -0.51 -10.14
CA VAL A 127 -2.22 -0.46 -10.75
C VAL A 127 -3.29 -0.82 -9.72
N LEU A 128 -3.12 -1.93 -9.01
CA LEU A 128 -4.07 -2.39 -7.98
C LEU A 128 -4.19 -1.38 -6.84
N ARG A 129 -3.08 -0.77 -6.40
CA ARG A 129 -3.09 0.28 -5.38
C ARG A 129 -3.87 1.52 -5.83
N THR A 130 -3.82 1.86 -7.12
CA THR A 130 -4.58 2.98 -7.70
C THR A 130 -6.07 2.68 -7.71
N ILE A 131 -6.47 1.47 -8.10
CA ILE A 131 -7.87 1.02 -8.07
C ILE A 131 -8.41 1.03 -6.64
N ASP A 132 -7.67 0.44 -5.69
CA ASP A 132 -8.01 0.47 -4.27
C ASP A 132 -8.15 1.91 -3.74
N GLY A 133 -7.20 2.79 -4.07
CA GLY A 133 -7.24 4.19 -3.66
C GLY A 133 -8.47 4.92 -4.20
N ALA A 134 -8.89 4.62 -5.43
CA ALA A 134 -10.13 5.16 -6.00
C ALA A 134 -11.38 4.64 -5.27
N GLN A 135 -11.41 3.36 -4.91
CA GLN A 135 -12.50 2.79 -4.11
C GLN A 135 -12.55 3.43 -2.71
N TRP A 136 -11.40 3.59 -2.05
CA TRP A 136 -11.31 4.21 -0.72
C TRP A 136 -11.69 5.68 -0.73
N MET A 137 -11.40 6.41 -1.81
CA MET A 137 -11.82 7.81 -1.96
C MET A 137 -13.34 7.98 -1.83
N VAL A 138 -14.12 7.03 -2.34
CA VAL A 138 -15.60 7.07 -2.24
C VAL A 138 -16.03 6.91 -0.78
N VAL A 139 -15.38 6.01 -0.03
CA VAL A 139 -15.64 5.80 1.40
C VAL A 139 -15.27 7.05 2.19
N VAL A 140 -14.06 7.57 1.98
CA VAL A 140 -13.53 8.74 2.68
C VAL A 140 -14.39 9.98 2.45
N LYS A 141 -14.93 10.19 1.25
CA LYS A 141 -15.88 11.28 0.99
C LYS A 141 -17.15 11.16 1.83
N ARG A 142 -17.74 9.97 1.92
CA ARG A 142 -18.95 9.73 2.73
C ARG A 142 -18.67 9.89 4.22
N VAL A 143 -17.59 9.28 4.70
CA VAL A 143 -17.17 9.36 6.10
C VAL A 143 -16.80 10.80 6.48
N GLY A 144 -16.12 11.53 5.61
CA GLY A 144 -15.73 12.92 5.85
C GLY A 144 -16.92 13.86 6.01
N ILE A 145 -18.00 13.66 5.25
CA ILE A 145 -19.26 14.43 5.42
C ILE A 145 -19.87 14.15 6.79
N VAL A 146 -20.00 12.87 7.18
CA VAL A 146 -20.57 12.49 8.48
C VAL A 146 -19.70 12.98 9.64
N MET A 147 -18.37 12.91 9.50
CA MET A 147 -17.43 13.45 10.48
C MET A 147 -17.61 14.97 10.63
N ALA A 148 -17.70 15.70 9.52
CA ALA A 148 -17.92 17.14 9.53
C ALA A 148 -19.25 17.54 10.17
N GLU A 149 -20.34 16.81 9.88
CA GLU A 149 -21.64 17.02 10.51
C GLU A 149 -21.59 16.75 12.01
N ALA A 150 -20.96 15.65 12.41
CA ALA A 150 -20.83 15.27 13.81
C ALA A 150 -19.97 16.28 14.60
N LEU A 151 -18.84 16.71 14.06
CA LEU A 151 -18.00 17.76 14.64
C LEU A 151 -18.76 19.08 14.77
N GLY A 152 -19.57 19.44 13.77
CA GLY A 152 -20.39 20.66 13.80
C GLY A 152 -21.49 20.66 14.88
N THR A 153 -21.79 19.51 15.50
CA THR A 153 -22.73 19.44 16.64
C THR A 153 -22.06 19.64 17.99
N MET A 154 -20.72 19.56 18.07
CA MET A 154 -19.99 19.73 19.32
C MET A 154 -19.98 21.20 19.77
N PRO A 155 -20.09 21.50 21.08
CA PRO A 155 -20.17 22.86 21.61
C PRO A 155 -19.04 23.78 21.15
N GLU A 156 -17.83 23.23 20.98
CA GLU A 156 -16.61 23.93 20.55
C GLU A 156 -16.69 24.47 19.12
N PHE A 157 -17.53 23.88 18.26
CA PHE A 157 -17.65 24.21 16.84
C PHE A 157 -19.01 24.83 16.47
N GLN A 158 -19.85 25.20 17.45
CA GLN A 158 -21.17 25.79 17.19
C GLN A 158 -21.12 27.25 16.74
N HIS A 159 -19.96 27.92 16.82
CA HIS A 159 -19.78 29.24 16.23
C HIS A 159 -19.99 29.18 14.70
N PRO A 160 -20.82 30.06 14.11
CA PRO A 160 -21.26 29.96 12.71
C PRO A 160 -20.09 29.87 11.71
N THR A 161 -19.05 30.68 11.94
CA THR A 161 -17.83 30.72 11.11
C THR A 161 -17.01 29.44 11.21
N THR A 162 -16.94 28.85 12.41
CA THR A 162 -16.16 27.64 12.68
C THR A 162 -16.87 26.39 12.18
N ALA A 163 -18.21 26.34 12.31
CA ALA A 163 -19.04 25.25 11.78
C ALA A 163 -18.94 25.14 10.26
N GLU A 164 -18.98 26.27 9.54
CA GLU A 164 -18.87 26.30 8.08
C GLU A 164 -17.46 25.92 7.61
N GLN A 165 -16.43 26.34 8.35
CA GLN A 165 -15.04 25.96 8.09
C GLN A 165 -14.81 24.46 8.29
N VAL A 166 -15.36 23.85 9.34
CA VAL A 166 -15.26 22.40 9.59
C VAL A 166 -15.93 21.61 8.46
N LYS A 167 -17.13 22.03 8.04
CA LYS A 167 -17.90 21.38 6.95
C LYS A 167 -17.20 21.41 5.60
N SER A 168 -16.49 22.49 5.29
CA SER A 168 -15.75 22.63 4.03
C SER A 168 -14.36 21.98 4.08
N THR A 169 -13.67 22.04 5.22
CA THR A 169 -12.25 21.65 5.31
C THR A 169 -12.06 20.16 5.56
N VAL A 170 -12.84 19.55 6.46
CA VAL A 170 -12.61 18.14 6.89
C VAL A 170 -12.75 17.16 5.72
N PRO A 171 -13.81 17.18 4.89
CA PRO A 171 -13.94 16.25 3.78
C PRO A 171 -12.82 16.41 2.73
N VAL A 172 -12.40 17.66 2.48
CA VAL A 172 -11.32 18.00 1.54
C VAL A 172 -9.99 17.49 2.05
N LEU A 173 -9.67 17.72 3.33
CA LEU A 173 -8.42 17.29 3.92
C LEU A 173 -8.29 15.77 3.93
N MET A 174 -9.35 15.05 4.32
CA MET A 174 -9.34 13.59 4.29
C MET A 174 -9.17 13.03 2.88
N SER A 175 -9.87 13.62 1.89
CA SER A 175 -9.75 13.23 0.49
C SER A 175 -8.35 13.51 -0.05
N ALA A 176 -7.79 14.69 0.23
CA ALA A 176 -6.44 15.07 -0.19
C ALA A 176 -5.37 14.16 0.42
N GLY A 177 -5.50 13.83 1.71
CA GLY A 177 -4.59 12.89 2.38
C GLY A 177 -4.63 11.50 1.75
N THR A 178 -5.83 10.98 1.46
CA THR A 178 -6.01 9.68 0.81
C THR A 178 -5.42 9.66 -0.61
N LEU A 179 -5.63 10.75 -1.36
CA LEU A 179 -5.06 10.90 -2.70
C LEU A 179 -3.53 10.93 -2.66
N ALA A 180 -2.96 11.75 -1.77
CA ALA A 180 -1.53 11.90 -1.60
C ALA A 180 -0.87 10.57 -1.21
N GLN A 181 -1.46 9.84 -0.25
CA GLN A 181 -0.98 8.52 0.14
C GLN A 181 -1.01 7.52 -1.03
N THR A 182 -2.11 7.52 -1.80
CA THR A 182 -2.25 6.63 -2.96
C THR A 182 -1.19 6.93 -4.02
N ILE A 183 -1.02 8.21 -4.38
CA ILE A 183 0.00 8.66 -5.34
C ILE A 183 1.40 8.27 -4.86
N PHE A 184 1.68 8.47 -3.57
CA PHE A 184 2.98 8.14 -3.00
C PHE A 184 3.29 6.64 -3.12
N VAL A 185 2.38 5.77 -2.68
CA VAL A 185 2.60 4.31 -2.70
C VAL A 185 2.62 3.78 -4.13
N ALA A 186 1.63 4.11 -4.94
CA ALA A 186 1.57 3.66 -6.33
C ALA A 186 2.75 4.20 -7.15
N GLY A 187 3.10 5.47 -6.96
CA GLY A 187 4.26 6.10 -7.59
C GLY A 187 5.57 5.42 -7.22
N ALA A 188 5.77 5.06 -5.94
CA ALA A 188 6.95 4.32 -5.52
C ALA A 188 7.06 2.96 -6.22
N PHE A 189 5.95 2.21 -6.32
CA PHE A 189 5.93 0.95 -7.06
C PHE A 189 6.19 1.14 -8.57
N VAL A 190 5.65 2.20 -9.19
CA VAL A 190 5.96 2.53 -10.60
C VAL A 190 7.44 2.80 -10.78
N LEU A 191 8.04 3.66 -9.95
CA LEU A 191 9.45 4.02 -10.04
C LEU A 191 10.34 2.80 -9.87
N ILE A 192 10.05 1.94 -8.89
CA ILE A 192 10.78 0.68 -8.67
C ILE A 192 10.60 -0.25 -9.87
N GLY A 193 9.36 -0.45 -10.33
CA GLY A 193 9.05 -1.31 -11.46
C GLY A 193 9.78 -0.88 -12.74
N GLN A 194 9.78 0.42 -13.04
CA GLN A 194 10.51 0.98 -14.19
C GLN A 194 12.02 0.89 -14.01
N TYR A 195 12.54 1.14 -12.80
CA TYR A 195 13.96 1.00 -12.51
C TYR A 195 14.46 -0.42 -12.78
N PHE A 196 13.78 -1.43 -12.26
CA PHE A 196 14.15 -2.83 -12.49
C PHE A 196 13.93 -3.28 -13.93
N ARG A 197 13.06 -2.61 -14.70
CA ARG A 197 12.88 -2.86 -16.14
C ARG A 197 13.95 -2.21 -17.03
N SER A 198 14.69 -1.22 -16.53
CA SER A 198 15.69 -0.48 -17.31
C SER A 198 16.84 -1.35 -17.84
N ASP A 199 17.39 -0.97 -19.00
CA ASP A 199 18.52 -1.67 -19.62
C ASP A 199 19.78 -1.66 -18.74
N ARG A 200 19.96 -0.60 -17.94
CA ARG A 200 21.07 -0.50 -16.99
C ARG A 200 21.01 -1.61 -15.93
N VAL A 201 19.84 -1.84 -15.33
CA VAL A 201 19.68 -2.90 -14.32
C VAL A 201 19.76 -4.27 -14.97
N ARG A 202 19.18 -4.44 -16.17
CA ARG A 202 19.31 -5.67 -16.95
C ARG A 202 20.77 -6.03 -17.20
N ALA A 203 21.57 -5.11 -17.75
CA ALA A 203 22.98 -5.36 -18.05
C ALA A 203 23.78 -5.73 -16.78
N ALA A 204 23.53 -5.05 -15.67
CA ALA A 204 24.18 -5.35 -14.40
C ALA A 204 23.82 -6.73 -13.83
N VAL A 205 22.55 -7.12 -13.97
CA VAL A 205 22.04 -8.42 -13.51
C VAL A 205 22.54 -9.56 -14.40
N THR A 206 22.49 -9.40 -15.73
CA THR A 206 22.99 -10.40 -16.68
C THR A 206 24.50 -10.62 -16.55
N ALA A 207 25.28 -9.54 -16.34
CA ALA A 207 26.71 -9.66 -16.08
C ALA A 207 27.03 -10.46 -14.80
N GLN A 208 26.13 -10.45 -13.81
CA GLN A 208 26.27 -11.29 -12.62
C GLN A 208 25.86 -12.74 -12.84
N ASP A 209 24.78 -12.99 -13.58
CA ASP A 209 24.34 -14.35 -13.88
C ASP A 209 25.43 -15.09 -14.67
N GLY A 210 26.05 -14.44 -15.67
CA GLY A 210 27.18 -15.04 -16.43
C GLY A 210 28.48 -15.22 -15.66
N LEU A 211 28.60 -14.69 -14.43
CA LEU A 211 29.72 -14.97 -13.51
C LEU A 211 29.42 -16.13 -12.55
N ARG A 212 28.18 -16.66 -12.56
CA ARG A 212 27.73 -17.73 -11.67
C ARG A 212 27.55 -19.08 -12.37
N GLU A 213 27.45 -19.06 -13.69
CA GLU A 213 27.61 -20.25 -14.56
C GLU A 213 29.09 -20.65 -14.62
#